data_AF-A0A820FVT6-F1
#
_entry.id   AF-A0A820FVT6-F1
#
_cell.length_a   1.000
_cell.length_b   1.000
_cell.length_c   1.000
_cell.angle_alpha   90.00
_cell.angle_beta   90.00
_cell.angle_gamma   90.00
#
_symmetry.space_group_name_H-M   'P 1'
#
loop_
_entity.id
_entity.type
_entity.pdbx_description
1 polymer ?
#
loop_
_entity_poly.entity_id
_entity_poly.type
_entity_poly.pdbx_seq_one_letter_code
_entity_poly.pdbx_strand_id
1 'polypeptide(L)'
;GSSCAEEHACYVWENFIQRSSAPYICIVAHSYGGAVVLKLASQYMSEFDKRVFAVVLTDSPMSTYAKYFSLNVLKMLQMKTINWIASPVQVNTDIGIREYGRLRSAGHTSHEWTSYTAFDGIFQFLKEERQKLERYKY
;
A
#
# COMPACT_ATOMS: atom_id res chain seq x y z
N GLY A 1 -14.84 20.43 -6.39
CA GLY A 1 -14.45 19.03 -6.16
C GLY A 1 -13.26 18.71 -7.05
N SER A 2 -12.37 17.82 -6.62
CA SER A 2 -11.30 17.30 -7.48
C SER A 2 -11.88 16.40 -8.58
N SER A 3 -11.27 16.36 -9.76
CA SER A 3 -11.88 15.72 -10.94
C SER A 3 -11.76 14.19 -10.96
N CYS A 4 -10.81 13.61 -10.22
CA CYS A 4 -10.65 12.16 -10.06
C CYS A 4 -10.02 11.76 -8.71
N ALA A 5 -9.98 10.45 -8.41
CA ALA A 5 -9.48 9.91 -7.13
C ALA A 5 -7.99 10.21 -6.92
N GLU A 6 -7.20 10.21 -7.99
CA GLU A 6 -5.78 10.50 -8.01
C GLU A 6 -5.48 11.95 -7.65
N GLU A 7 -6.17 12.89 -8.29
CA GLU A 7 -6.05 14.31 -7.97
C GLU A 7 -6.53 14.61 -6.55
N HIS A 8 -7.59 13.93 -6.10
CA HIS A 8 -8.07 14.09 -4.73
C HIS A 8 -7.02 13.63 -3.72
N ALA A 9 -6.39 12.48 -3.98
CA ALA A 9 -5.33 11.98 -3.12
C ALA A 9 -4.11 12.92 -3.11
N CYS A 10 -3.71 13.46 -4.27
CA CYS A 10 -2.65 14.46 -4.35
C CYS A 10 -2.99 15.71 -3.54
N TYR A 11 -4.22 16.22 -3.67
CA TYR A 11 -4.70 17.36 -2.89
C TYR A 11 -4.65 17.08 -1.38
N VAL A 12 -5.11 15.90 -0.95
CA VAL A 12 -5.08 15.51 0.48
C VAL A 12 -3.66 15.41 0.99
N TRP A 13 -2.77 14.83 0.18
CA TRP A 13 -1.35 14.72 0.51
C TRP A 13 -0.74 16.10 0.77
N GLU A 14 -0.86 17.02 -0.18
CA GLU A 14 -0.26 18.37 -0.11
C GLU A 14 -0.83 19.23 1.02
N ASN A 15 -2.15 19.18 1.22
CA ASN A 15 -2.82 20.12 2.11
C ASN A 15 -2.91 19.63 3.56
N PHE A 16 -2.86 18.32 3.80
CA PHE A 16 -3.03 17.76 5.14
C PHE A 16 -1.86 16.87 5.54
N ILE A 17 -1.47 15.90 4.72
CA ILE A 17 -0.50 14.88 5.12
C ILE A 17 0.92 15.45 5.19
N GLN A 18 1.36 16.18 4.16
CA GLN A 18 2.67 16.84 4.14
C GLN A 18 2.87 17.77 5.34
N ARG A 19 1.81 18.50 5.70
CA ARG A 19 1.81 19.45 6.81
C ARG A 19 1.66 18.80 8.19
N SER A 20 1.27 17.53 8.24
CA SER A 20 1.16 16.81 9.50
C SER A 20 2.54 16.58 10.12
N SER A 21 2.62 16.58 11.46
CA SER A 21 3.84 16.26 12.20
C SER A 21 4.17 14.76 12.23
N ALA A 22 3.32 13.90 11.65
CA ALA A 22 3.46 12.46 11.69
C ALA A 22 4.71 12.00 10.90
N PRO A 23 5.76 11.49 11.57
CA PRO A 23 7.00 11.12 10.88
C PRO A 23 6.90 9.78 10.14
N TYR A 24 5.89 8.96 10.49
CA TYR A 24 5.66 7.64 9.93
C TYR A 24 4.19 7.50 9.51
N ILE A 25 3.99 7.17 8.24
CA ILE A 25 2.68 7.05 7.61
C ILE A 25 2.54 5.63 7.06
N CYS A 26 1.38 5.04 7.26
CA CYS A 26 0.96 3.86 6.50
C CYS A 26 -0.21 4.22 5.61
N ILE A 27 -0.32 3.56 4.47
CA ILE A 27 -1.44 3.72 3.55
C ILE A 27 -2.13 2.38 3.41
N VAL A 28 -3.45 2.35 3.63
CA VAL A 28 -4.30 1.19 3.38
C VAL A 28 -5.24 1.55 2.23
N ALA A 29 -5.25 0.76 1.16
CA ALA A 29 -6.03 1.07 -0.04
C ALA A 29 -6.65 -0.18 -0.67
N HIS A 30 -7.92 -0.09 -1.03
CA HIS A 30 -8.66 -1.19 -1.65
C HIS A 30 -8.75 -1.01 -3.17
N SER A 31 -8.68 -2.11 -3.93
CA SER A 31 -9.02 -2.15 -5.36
C SER A 31 -8.26 -1.07 -6.16
N TYR A 32 -8.97 -0.17 -6.84
CA TYR A 32 -8.43 0.96 -7.59
C TYR A 32 -7.49 1.87 -6.77
N GLY A 33 -7.60 1.87 -5.44
CA GLY A 33 -6.71 2.60 -4.56
C GLY A 33 -5.22 2.30 -4.77
N GLY A 34 -4.86 1.13 -5.30
CA GLY A 34 -3.45 0.85 -5.68
C GLY A 34 -2.94 1.72 -6.84
N ALA A 35 -3.80 2.08 -7.80
CA ALA A 35 -3.44 3.04 -8.86
C ALA A 35 -3.24 4.45 -8.29
N VAL A 36 -4.08 4.83 -7.33
CA VAL A 36 -3.96 6.11 -6.59
C VAL A 36 -2.65 6.15 -5.80
N VAL A 37 -2.26 5.05 -5.14
CA VAL A 37 -0.97 4.96 -4.46
C VAL A 37 0.20 5.10 -5.43
N LEU A 38 0.16 4.45 -6.61
CA LEU A 38 1.19 4.62 -7.63
C LEU A 38 1.35 6.09 -8.04
N LYS A 39 0.24 6.80 -8.27
CA LYS A 39 0.28 8.23 -8.58
C LYS A 39 0.93 9.04 -7.47
N LEU A 40 0.51 8.85 -6.22
CA LEU A 40 1.08 9.53 -5.06
C LEU A 40 2.59 9.27 -4.91
N ALA A 41 2.97 8.00 -4.96
CA ALA A 41 4.35 7.54 -4.86
C ALA A 41 5.22 8.12 -5.96
N SER A 42 4.70 8.23 -7.19
CA SER A 42 5.43 8.82 -8.30
C SER A 42 5.54 10.34 -8.19
N GLN A 43 4.50 11.02 -7.72
CA GLN A 43 4.46 12.49 -7.66
C GLN A 43 5.29 13.04 -6.48
N TYR A 44 5.33 12.33 -5.35
CA TYR A 44 5.99 12.78 -4.13
C TYR A 44 7.10 11.82 -3.66
N MET A 45 7.76 11.15 -4.59
CA MET A 45 8.66 10.01 -4.32
C MET A 45 9.63 10.22 -3.15
N SER A 46 10.32 11.37 -3.09
CA SER A 46 11.31 11.63 -2.03
C SER A 46 10.69 11.65 -0.62
N GLU A 47 9.57 12.35 -0.45
CA GLU A 47 8.89 12.42 0.84
C GLU A 47 8.13 11.13 1.15
N PHE A 48 7.48 10.56 0.13
CA PHE A 48 6.78 9.29 0.22
C PHE A 48 7.72 8.20 0.73
N ASP A 49 8.91 8.06 0.13
CA ASP A 49 9.90 7.07 0.56
C ASP A 49 10.34 7.29 2.01
N LYS A 50 10.54 8.55 2.40
CA LYS A 50 11.00 8.92 3.74
C LYS A 50 9.96 8.66 4.83
N ARG A 51 8.68 8.97 4.57
CA ARG A 51 7.62 8.96 5.60
C ARG A 51 6.70 7.75 5.52
N VAL A 52 6.45 7.22 4.33
CA VAL A 52 5.60 6.05 4.15
C VAL A 52 6.41 4.79 4.41
N PHE A 53 6.09 4.11 5.51
CA PHE A 53 6.80 2.91 5.90
C PHE A 53 6.13 1.62 5.41
N ALA A 54 4.82 1.68 5.15
CA ALA A 54 4.05 0.54 4.69
C ALA A 54 2.91 0.97 3.78
N VAL A 55 2.68 0.19 2.73
CA VAL A 55 1.50 0.24 1.87
C VAL A 55 0.80 -1.11 1.96
N VAL A 56 -0.45 -1.09 2.35
CA VAL A 56 -1.31 -2.27 2.45
C VAL A 56 -2.40 -2.16 1.41
N LEU A 57 -2.48 -3.14 0.55
CA LEU A 57 -3.50 -3.24 -0.47
C LEU A 57 -4.47 -4.37 -0.14
N THR A 58 -5.74 -4.17 -0.48
CA THR A 58 -6.76 -5.20 -0.41
C THR A 58 -7.38 -5.37 -1.79
N ASP A 59 -7.12 -6.51 -2.38
CA ASP A 59 -7.53 -6.96 -3.71
C ASP A 59 -7.31 -5.91 -4.82
N SER A 60 -6.14 -5.27 -4.79
CA SER A 60 -5.79 -4.24 -5.75
C SER A 60 -5.19 -4.81 -7.05
N PRO A 61 -5.68 -4.42 -8.24
CA PRO A 61 -5.05 -4.76 -9.52
C PRO A 61 -3.87 -3.86 -9.86
N MET A 62 -3.04 -3.49 -8.88
CA MET A 62 -1.92 -2.53 -9.04
C MET A 62 -0.97 -2.88 -10.19
N SER A 63 -0.73 -4.17 -10.46
CA SER A 63 0.09 -4.64 -11.60
C SER A 63 -0.36 -4.06 -12.94
N THR A 64 -1.66 -3.93 -13.15
CA THR A 64 -2.23 -3.43 -14.40
C THR A 64 -1.78 -1.99 -14.70
N TYR A 65 -1.53 -1.21 -13.64
CA TYR A 65 -1.13 0.20 -13.72
C TYR A 65 0.38 0.39 -13.55
N ALA A 66 1.07 -0.53 -12.86
CA ALA A 66 2.49 -0.46 -12.57
C ALA A 66 3.36 -0.22 -13.83
N LYS A 67 2.95 -0.79 -14.97
CA LYS A 67 3.64 -0.64 -16.27
C LYS A 67 3.76 0.81 -16.78
N TYR A 68 2.97 1.74 -16.25
CA TYR A 68 3.01 3.16 -16.62
C TYR A 68 3.94 4.01 -15.74
N PHE A 69 4.62 3.40 -14.76
CA PHE A 69 5.46 4.10 -13.79
C PHE A 69 6.93 3.67 -13.89
N SER A 70 7.83 4.50 -13.38
CA SER A 70 9.28 4.26 -13.46
C SER A 70 9.72 3.09 -12.56
N LEU A 71 10.78 2.39 -12.98
CA LEU A 71 11.35 1.29 -12.19
C LEU A 71 11.79 1.73 -10.78
N ASN A 72 12.18 2.99 -10.61
CA ASN A 72 12.57 3.52 -9.30
C ASN A 72 11.38 3.58 -8.34
N VAL A 73 10.21 4.01 -8.82
CA VAL A 73 8.97 4.01 -8.03
C VAL A 73 8.55 2.58 -7.69
N LEU A 74 8.61 1.66 -8.65
CA LEU A 74 8.23 0.26 -8.42
C LEU A 74 9.16 -0.43 -7.41
N LYS A 75 10.48 -0.25 -7.52
CA LYS A 75 11.45 -0.79 -6.56
C LYS A 75 11.23 -0.26 -5.13
N MET A 76 10.98 1.04 -5.00
CA MET A 76 10.65 1.64 -3.71
C MET A 76 9.37 1.04 -3.12
N LEU A 77 8.31 0.89 -3.93
CA LEU A 77 7.05 0.30 -3.48
C LEU A 77 7.18 -1.19 -3.15
N GLN A 78 7.97 -1.94 -3.91
CA GLN A 78 8.18 -3.37 -3.69
C GLN A 78 8.65 -3.69 -2.26
N MET A 79 9.50 -2.82 -1.69
CA MET A 79 10.02 -3.00 -0.33
C MET A 79 9.00 -2.68 0.76
N LYS A 80 7.96 -1.90 0.46
CA LYS A 80 7.01 -1.34 1.45
C LYS A 80 5.61 -1.91 1.30
N THR A 81 5.31 -2.60 0.19
CA THR A 81 3.93 -2.95 -0.18
C THR A 81 3.63 -4.41 0.08
N ILE A 82 2.41 -4.65 0.55
CA ILE A 82 1.79 -5.97 0.63
C ILE A 82 0.35 -5.88 0.13
N ASN A 83 -0.13 -6.91 -0.57
CA ASN A 83 -1.51 -6.98 -1.06
C ASN A 83 -2.17 -8.28 -0.62
N TRP A 84 -3.24 -8.18 0.17
CA TRP A 84 -4.14 -9.30 0.38
C TRP A 84 -5.05 -9.42 -0.83
N ILE A 85 -5.00 -10.53 -1.56
CA ILE A 85 -5.83 -10.72 -2.76
C ILE A 85 -6.93 -11.73 -2.52
N ALA A 86 -8.00 -11.62 -3.31
CA ALA A 86 -9.05 -12.63 -3.37
C ALA A 86 -8.43 -13.97 -3.81
N SER A 87 -8.37 -14.91 -2.88
CA SER A 87 -7.80 -16.25 -3.04
C SER A 87 -8.48 -17.20 -2.04
N PRO A 88 -8.85 -18.42 -2.46
CA PRO A 88 -9.54 -19.38 -1.60
C PRO A 88 -8.61 -20.06 -0.57
N VAL A 89 -7.30 -19.87 -0.68
CA VAL A 89 -6.32 -20.42 0.27
C VAL A 89 -6.48 -19.72 1.63
N GLN A 90 -6.16 -20.40 2.73
CA GLN A 90 -6.26 -19.86 4.09
C GLN A 90 -5.79 -18.40 4.21
N VAL A 91 -6.56 -17.59 4.94
CA VAL A 91 -6.23 -16.18 5.16
C VAL A 91 -4.80 -16.02 5.71
N ASN A 92 -4.10 -15.00 5.24
CA ASN A 92 -2.70 -14.71 5.54
C ASN A 92 -1.68 -15.71 4.99
N THR A 93 -2.06 -16.70 4.18
CA THR A 93 -1.07 -17.53 3.48
C THR A 93 -0.25 -16.68 2.51
N ASP A 94 1.07 -16.84 2.53
CA ASP A 94 1.97 -16.24 1.55
C ASP A 94 1.72 -16.88 0.18
N ILE A 95 1.45 -16.04 -0.81
CA ILE A 95 1.13 -16.48 -2.18
C ILE A 95 2.13 -15.90 -3.20
N GLY A 96 3.27 -15.37 -2.71
CA GLY A 96 4.38 -14.92 -3.52
C GLY A 96 4.55 -13.40 -3.59
N ILE A 97 5.23 -12.96 -4.65
CA ILE A 97 5.67 -11.57 -4.83
C ILE A 97 5.35 -11.14 -6.25
N ARG A 98 4.96 -9.88 -6.41
CA ARG A 98 4.84 -9.17 -7.68
C ARG A 98 5.84 -8.01 -7.75
N GLU A 99 5.92 -7.38 -8.91
CA GLU A 99 6.80 -6.23 -9.17
C GLU A 99 6.59 -5.06 -8.20
N TYR A 100 5.40 -4.96 -7.60
CA TYR A 100 5.06 -3.89 -6.67
C TYR A 100 5.10 -4.30 -5.19
N GLY A 101 5.22 -5.59 -4.83
CA GLY A 101 5.20 -6.01 -3.43
C GLY A 101 4.82 -7.47 -3.17
N ARG A 102 4.74 -7.80 -1.87
CA ARG A 102 4.39 -9.14 -1.36
C ARG A 102 2.88 -9.39 -1.48
N LEU A 103 2.48 -10.65 -1.53
CA LEU A 103 1.10 -11.05 -1.66
C LEU A 103 0.67 -11.99 -0.53
N ARG A 104 -0.56 -11.82 -0.04
CA ARG A 104 -1.20 -12.69 0.96
C ARG A 104 -2.59 -13.09 0.49
N SER A 105 -3.04 -14.27 0.91
CA SER A 105 -4.41 -14.72 0.63
C SER A 105 -5.41 -14.05 1.57
N ALA A 106 -6.58 -13.67 1.05
CA ALA A 106 -7.72 -13.18 1.84
C ALA A 106 -8.61 -14.29 2.42
N GLY A 107 -8.47 -15.55 1.98
CA GLY A 107 -9.30 -16.65 2.48
C GLY A 107 -10.66 -16.81 1.80
N HIS A 108 -10.92 -16.06 0.73
CA HIS A 108 -12.13 -16.13 -0.08
C HIS A 108 -11.89 -15.52 -1.47
N THR A 109 -12.85 -15.67 -2.37
CA THR A 109 -12.79 -15.14 -3.74
C THR A 109 -13.65 -13.89 -3.99
N SER A 110 -14.45 -13.44 -3.02
CA SER A 110 -15.21 -12.18 -3.13
C SER A 110 -14.29 -10.96 -3.02
N HIS A 111 -14.36 -10.03 -3.97
CA HIS A 111 -13.51 -8.84 -4.01
C HIS A 111 -13.70 -7.96 -2.76
N GLU A 112 -14.95 -7.74 -2.40
CA GLU A 112 -15.42 -6.78 -1.41
C GLU A 112 -15.09 -7.20 0.03
N TRP A 113 -14.96 -8.50 0.27
CA TRP A 113 -14.73 -9.05 1.62
C TRP A 113 -13.27 -8.95 2.07
N THR A 114 -12.34 -8.67 1.14
CA THR A 114 -10.90 -8.77 1.38
C THR A 114 -10.43 -7.91 2.54
N SER A 115 -10.96 -6.69 2.68
CA SER A 115 -10.58 -5.79 3.78
C SER A 115 -11.05 -6.29 5.15
N TYR A 116 -12.22 -6.93 5.19
CA TYR A 116 -12.79 -7.46 6.43
C TYR A 116 -12.02 -8.69 6.89
N THR A 117 -11.75 -9.63 6.00
CA THR A 117 -11.07 -10.89 6.33
C THR A 117 -9.58 -10.69 6.61
N ALA A 118 -8.94 -9.76 5.90
CA ALA A 118 -7.53 -9.45 6.10
C ALA A 118 -7.27 -8.56 7.34
N PHE A 119 -8.30 -8.03 8.01
CA PHE A 119 -8.17 -6.99 9.04
C PHE A 119 -7.09 -7.31 10.09
N ASP A 120 -7.17 -8.47 10.74
CA ASP A 120 -6.21 -8.85 11.77
C ASP A 120 -4.78 -9.00 11.21
N GLY A 121 -4.66 -9.59 10.01
CA GLY A 121 -3.38 -9.74 9.33
C GLY A 121 -2.75 -8.40 8.96
N ILE A 122 -3.57 -7.44 8.53
CA ILE A 122 -3.14 -6.08 8.21
C ILE A 122 -2.59 -5.38 9.45
N PHE A 123 -3.32 -5.39 10.56
CA PHE A 123 -2.87 -4.71 11.79
C PHE A 123 -1.63 -5.39 12.39
N GLN A 124 -1.55 -6.72 12.34
CA GLN A 124 -0.36 -7.46 12.75
C GLN A 124 0.86 -7.07 11.89
N PHE A 125 0.70 -7.04 10.56
CA PHE A 125 1.75 -6.61 9.63
C PHE A 125 2.22 -5.17 9.91
N LEU A 126 1.28 -4.24 10.06
CA LEU A 126 1.61 -2.83 10.33
C LEU A 126 2.38 -2.68 11.66
N LYS A 127 2.00 -3.44 12.69
CA LYS A 127 2.72 -3.47 13.96
C LYS A 127 4.15 -3.98 13.80
N GLU A 128 4.34 -5.07 13.05
CA GLU A 128 5.66 -5.64 12.80
C GLU A 128 6.57 -4.71 11.98
N GLU A 129 6.05 -4.11 10.91
CA GLU A 129 6.81 -3.14 10.10
C GLU A 129 7.16 -1.89 10.92
N ARG A 130 6.24 -1.44 11.79
CA ARG A 130 6.50 -0.33 12.71
C ARG A 130 7.63 -0.64 13.69
N GLN A 131 7.66 -1.85 14.26
CA GLN A 131 8.72 -2.28 15.18
C GLN A 131 10.08 -2.40 14.48
N LYS A 132 10.12 -2.83 13.20
CA LYS A 132 11.37 -2.87 12.43
C LYS A 132 12.01 -1.49 12.33
N LEU A 133 11.21 -0.45 12.05
CA LEU A 133 11.72 0.93 11.98
C LEU A 133 12.36 1.41 13.29
N GLU A 134 11.86 0.95 14.43
CA GLU A 134 12.39 1.34 15.74
C GLU A 134 13.73 0.64 16.04
N ARG A 135 13.92 -0.59 15.54
CA ARG A 135 15.18 -1.32 15.68
C ARG A 135 16.34 -0.73 14.88
N TYR A 136 16.06 -0.09 13.74
CA TYR A 136 17.09 0.55 12.90
C TYR A 136 17.48 1.97 13.36
N LYS A 137 16.95 2.46 14.50
CA LYS A 137 17.31 3.76 15.08
C LYS A 137 18.51 3.71 16.04
N TYR A 138 19.02 2.52 16.32
CA TYR A 138 20.17 2.24 17.17
C TYR A 138 21.15 1.35 16.41
#